data_AF-A0A7C2YAJ8-F1
#
_entry.id   AF-A0A7C2YAJ8-F1
#
_cell.length_a   1.000
_cell.length_b   1.000
_cell.length_c   1.000
_cell.angle_alpha   90.00
_cell.angle_beta   90.00
_cell.angle_gamma   90.00
#
_symmetry.space_group_name_H-M   'P 1'
#
loop_
_entity.id
_entity.type
_entity.pdbx_description
1 polymer ?
#
loop_
_entity_poly.entity_id
_entity_poly.type
_entity_poly.pdbx_seq_one_letter_code
_entity_poly.pdbx_strand_id
1 'polypeptide(L)'
;MYRLHKFLWELRRNPDLAERFRADPDQTMRDYGLDDEEVRAIKEKDFSKLYRAGVNPYILLFGAVHMGVPRQEYYERVRSGS
;
A
#
# COMPACT_ATOMS: atom_id res chain seq x y z
N MET A 1 12.33 1.07 3.84
CA MET A 1 11.53 2.31 3.71
C MET A 1 11.71 3.06 2.38
N TYR A 2 12.92 3.35 1.89
CA TYR A 2 13.10 4.09 0.61
C TYR A 2 12.48 3.36 -0.60
N ARG A 3 12.60 2.02 -0.65
CA ARG A 3 12.03 1.19 -1.73
C ARG A 3 10.53 1.19 -1.71
N LEU A 4 9.92 1.05 -0.52
CA LEU A 4 8.47 1.21 -0.33
C LEU A 4 7.97 2.55 -0.86
N HIS A 5 8.60 3.67 -0.47
CA HIS A 5 8.20 4.99 -0.96
C HIS A 5 8.30 5.11 -2.49
N LYS A 6 9.39 4.61 -3.10
CA LYS A 6 9.57 4.61 -4.55
C LYS A 6 8.54 3.73 -5.26
N PHE A 7 8.30 2.53 -4.74
CA PHE A 7 7.31 1.57 -5.25
C PHE A 7 5.93 2.22 -5.35
N LEU A 8 5.49 2.84 -4.25
CA LEU A 8 4.19 3.49 -4.17
C LEU A 8 4.10 4.67 -5.16
N TRP A 9 5.16 5.47 -5.28
CA TRP A 9 5.18 6.56 -6.24
C TRP A 9 5.10 6.07 -7.70
N GLU A 10 5.81 4.99 -8.04
CA GLU A 10 5.73 4.38 -9.38
C GLU A 10 4.39 3.70 -9.62
N LEU A 11 3.80 3.07 -8.60
CA LEU A 11 2.47 2.46 -8.68
C LEU A 11 1.39 3.47 -9.09
N ARG A 12 1.52 4.74 -8.66
CA ARG A 12 0.62 5.83 -9.06
C ARG A 12 0.83 6.28 -10.52
N ARG A 13 2.08 6.22 -11.00
CA ARG A 13 2.49 6.78 -12.29
C ARG A 13 2.47 5.76 -13.43
N ASN A 14 2.62 4.48 -13.10
CA ASN A 14 2.76 3.39 -14.05
C ASN A 14 1.51 2.48 -14.00
N PRO A 15 0.59 2.62 -14.96
CA PRO A 15 -0.64 1.82 -14.99
C PRO A 15 -0.36 0.32 -15.13
N ASP A 16 0.72 -0.10 -15.81
CA ASP A 16 1.10 -1.51 -15.95
C ASP A 16 1.54 -2.09 -14.61
N LEU A 17 2.32 -1.33 -13.83
CA LEU A 17 2.71 -1.73 -12.48
C LEU A 17 1.48 -1.84 -11.57
N ALA A 18 0.53 -0.91 -11.71
CA ALA A 18 -0.73 -0.97 -10.98
C ALA A 18 -1.56 -2.19 -11.36
N GLU A 19 -1.60 -2.58 -12.63
CA GLU A 19 -2.32 -3.78 -13.08
C GLU A 19 -1.67 -5.06 -12.56
N ARG A 20 -0.34 -5.18 -12.63
CA ARG A 20 0.40 -6.31 -12.05
C ARG A 20 0.18 -6.42 -10.55
N PHE A 21 0.25 -5.29 -9.84
CA PHE A 21 -0.02 -5.26 -8.41
C PHE A 21 -1.46 -5.67 -8.07
N ARG A 22 -2.44 -5.34 -8.93
CA ARG A 22 -3.83 -5.78 -8.74
C ARG A 22 -4.01 -7.29 -8.98
N ALA A 23 -3.26 -7.86 -9.92
CA ALA A 23 -3.33 -9.27 -10.26
C ALA A 23 -2.58 -10.14 -9.23
N ASP A 24 -1.38 -9.72 -8.83
CA ASP A 24 -0.55 -10.40 -7.84
C ASP A 24 0.26 -9.39 -7.00
N PRO A 25 -0.30 -8.91 -5.88
CA PRO A 25 0.33 -7.91 -5.03
C PRO A 25 1.65 -8.41 -4.44
N ASP A 26 1.67 -9.65 -3.96
CA ASP A 26 2.80 -10.25 -3.26
C ASP A 26 4.01 -10.41 -4.19
N GLN A 27 3.78 -10.99 -5.37
CA GLN A 27 4.84 -11.17 -6.35
C GLN A 27 5.32 -9.83 -6.89
N THR A 28 4.40 -8.90 -7.20
CA THR A 28 4.78 -7.57 -7.71
C THR A 28 5.65 -6.79 -6.72
N MET A 29 5.36 -6.87 -5.42
CA MET A 29 6.16 -6.21 -4.39
C MET A 29 7.57 -6.82 -4.27
N ARG A 30 7.65 -8.16 -4.30
CA ARG A 30 8.94 -8.88 -4.24
C ARG A 30 9.79 -8.65 -5.49
N ASP A 31 9.17 -8.66 -6.67
CA ASP A 31 9.83 -8.38 -7.95
C ASP A 31 10.37 -6.94 -8.01
N TYR A 32 9.71 -6.02 -7.31
CA TYR A 32 10.19 -4.65 -7.15
C TYR A 32 11.38 -4.52 -6.17
N GLY A 33 11.63 -5.56 -5.38
CA GLY A 33 12.71 -5.60 -4.37
C GLY A 33 12.31 -5.07 -3.00
N LEU A 34 11.01 -5.11 -2.66
CA LEU A 34 10.55 -4.91 -1.28
C LEU A 34 10.92 -6.13 -0.44
N ASP A 35 11.34 -5.89 0.79
CA ASP A 35 11.63 -6.97 1.75
C ASP A 35 10.34 -7.50 2.42
N ASP A 36 10.45 -8.61 3.14
CA ASP A 36 9.31 -9.24 3.80
C ASP A 36 8.67 -8.34 4.87
N GLU A 37 9.41 -7.41 5.49
CA GLU A 37 8.87 -6.46 6.45
C GLU A 37 8.01 -5.40 5.75
N GLU A 38 8.50 -4.85 4.63
CA GLU A 38 7.79 -3.90 3.78
C GLU A 38 6.53 -4.52 3.15
N VAL A 39 6.64 -5.76 2.66
CA VAL A 39 5.51 -6.54 2.14
C VAL A 39 4.48 -6.78 3.25
N ARG A 40 4.93 -7.23 4.43
CA ARG A 40 4.05 -7.49 5.57
C ARG A 40 3.35 -6.23 6.04
N ALA A 41 4.03 -5.08 6.09
CA ALA A 41 3.43 -3.81 6.47
C ALA A 41 2.28 -3.40 5.53
N ILE A 42 2.43 -3.64 4.21
CA ILE A 42 1.34 -3.43 3.24
C ILE A 42 0.20 -4.43 3.49
N LYS A 43 0.51 -5.72 3.71
CA LYS A 43 -0.48 -6.80 3.86
C LYS A 43 -1.28 -6.73 5.16
N GLU A 44 -0.66 -6.33 6.27
CA GLU A 44 -1.30 -6.26 7.58
C GLU A 44 -2.32 -5.11 7.70
N LYS A 45 -2.51 -4.32 6.63
CA LYS A 45 -3.48 -3.21 6.61
C LYS A 45 -3.24 -2.19 7.72
N ASP A 46 -1.99 -2.04 8.17
CA ASP A 46 -1.62 -1.04 9.17
C ASP A 46 -1.49 0.34 8.50
N PHE A 47 -2.62 0.80 7.97
CA PHE A 47 -2.73 2.04 7.22
C PHE A 47 -2.32 3.25 8.06
N SER A 48 -2.47 3.18 9.39
CA SER A 48 -2.08 4.24 10.32
C SER A 48 -0.57 4.32 10.49
N LYS A 49 0.11 3.18 10.62
CA LYS A 49 1.59 3.15 10.65
C LYS A 49 2.19 3.58 9.32
N LEU A 50 1.60 3.15 8.20
CA LEU A 50 2.05 3.56 6.87
C LEU A 50 1.81 5.07 6.62
N TYR A 51 0.66 5.60 7.04
CA TYR A 51 0.37 7.03 6.97
C TYR A 51 1.36 7.87 7.78
N ARG A 52 1.67 7.45 9.02
CA ARG A 52 2.72 8.10 9.85
C ARG A 52 4.12 7.99 9.26
N ALA A 53 4.40 6.93 8.52
CA ALA A 53 5.64 6.77 7.77
C ALA A 53 5.72 7.63 6.50
N GLY A 54 4.76 8.53 6.27
CA GLY A 54 4.75 9.48 5.15
C GLY A 54 4.23 8.89 3.83
N VAL A 55 3.59 7.72 3.87
CA VAL A 55 3.01 7.10 2.68
C VAL A 55 1.77 7.85 2.21
N ASN A 56 1.62 8.01 0.89
CA ASN A 56 0.50 8.73 0.30
C ASN A 56 -0.86 8.06 0.63
N PRO A 57 -1.82 8.80 1.21
CA PRO A 57 -3.11 8.26 1.63
C PRO A 57 -4.00 7.77 0.48
N TYR A 58 -3.84 8.26 -0.76
CA TYR A 58 -4.61 7.75 -1.91
C TYR A 58 -4.18 6.33 -2.29
N ILE A 59 -2.92 5.98 -2.03
CA ILE A 59 -2.38 4.66 -2.36
C ILE A 59 -2.80 3.65 -1.30
N LEU A 60 -2.77 4.04 -0.03
CA LEU A 60 -3.30 3.23 1.06
C LEU A 60 -4.81 3.00 0.90
N LEU A 61 -5.56 4.02 0.47
CA LEU A 61 -6.97 3.91 0.11
C LEU A 61 -7.20 2.89 -1.02
N PHE A 62 -6.34 2.91 -2.05
CA PHE A 62 -6.47 1.98 -3.17
C PHE A 62 -6.15 0.54 -2.76
N GLY A 63 -5.08 0.34 -1.97
CA GLY A 63 -4.74 -0.94 -1.37
C GLY A 63 -5.85 -1.46 -0.45
N ALA A 64 -6.42 -0.58 0.38
CA ALA A 64 -7.56 -0.89 1.25
C ALA A 64 -8.75 -1.41 0.42
N VAL A 65 -9.16 -0.67 -0.61
CA VAL A 65 -10.27 -1.06 -1.51
C VAL A 65 -9.99 -2.39 -2.20
N HIS A 66 -8.76 -2.60 -2.69
CA HIS A 66 -8.37 -3.84 -3.36
C HIS A 66 -8.34 -5.05 -2.41
N MET A 67 -8.10 -4.81 -1.12
CA MET A 67 -8.18 -5.81 -0.06
C MET A 67 -9.57 -5.92 0.57
N GLY A 68 -10.61 -5.38 -0.08
CA GLY A 68 -12.00 -5.45 0.35
C GLY A 68 -12.38 -4.51 1.50
N VAL A 69 -11.52 -3.55 1.86
CA VAL A 69 -11.81 -2.54 2.88
C VAL A 69 -12.48 -1.34 2.20
N PRO A 70 -13.74 -1.01 2.53
CA PRO A 70 -14.42 0.15 1.98
C PRO A 70 -13.67 1.44 2.31
N ARG A 71 -13.80 2.44 1.42
CA ARG A 71 -13.13 3.74 1.56
C ARG A 71 -13.39 4.42 2.90
N GLN A 72 -14.63 4.32 3.40
CA GLN A 72 -15.03 4.90 4.68
C GLN A 72 -14.29 4.26 5.85
N GLU A 73 -14.22 2.93 5.87
CA GLU A 73 -13.50 2.15 6.88
C GLU A 73 -11.99 2.42 6.85
N TYR A 74 -11.41 2.66 5.67
CA TYR A 74 -10.02 3.08 5.55
C TYR A 74 -9.75 4.41 6.29
N TYR A 75 -10.57 5.45 6.04
CA TYR A 75 -10.38 6.75 6.69
C TYR A 75 -10.60 6.67 8.21
N GLU A 76 -11.55 5.84 8.65
CA GLU A 76 -11.76 5.58 10.08
C GLU A 76 -10.54 4.93 10.72
N ARG A 77 -9.94 3.91 10.08
CA ARG A 77 -8.73 3.24 10.59
C ARG A 77 -7.53 4.19 10.67
N VAL A 78 -7.30 5.02 9.64
CA VAL A 78 -6.24 6.03 9.64
C VAL A 78 -6.44 7.07 10.75
N ARG A 79 -7.69 7.45 11.04
CA ARG A 79 -8.04 8.42 12.09
C ARG A 79 -8.02 7.82 13.50
N SER A 80 -8.42 6.56 13.66
CA SER A 80 -8.56 5.88 14.96
C SER A 80 -7.27 5.26 15.48
N GLY A 81 -6.29 4.99 14.60
CA GLY A 81 -4.99 4.44 14.98
C GLY A 81 -4.06 5.44 15.68
N SER A 82 -4.58 6.28 16.58
CA SER A 82 -3.85 7.18 17.48
C SER A 82 -2.97 6.39 18.45
#